data_AF-A0A6G7P3W3-F1
#
_entry.id   AF-A0A6G7P3W3-F1
#
_cell.length_a   1.000
_cell.length_b   1.000
_cell.length_c   1.000
_cell.angle_alpha   90.00
_cell.angle_beta   90.00
_cell.angle_gamma   90.00
#
_symmetry.space_group_name_H-M   'P 1'
#
loop_
_entity.id
_entity.type
_entity.pdbx_description
1 polymer ?
#
loop_
_entity_poly.entity_id
_entity_poly.type
_entity_poly.pdbx_seq_one_letter_code
_entity_poly.pdbx_strand_id
1 'polypeptide(L)'
;MPQRRRRTAAVTAALGLGPLALTTLSAAPAAAHGTMGDPVSRVSQCYAEGPESPSSDACKAAVAAGGTQALYDWNGVRIGDAAGRHRELIPDGKLCSANNEQFNGLDLARADWPATGVRSGSYTFKYRVTAPHKGTFTVYLTKPGYDPAQPLAWDDLDLANPVATAVDPAAAGGFYTFTGTLPERSGAHVLYAVWQRSDSPEAFYSCSDVTFGGGAAADGGTAESAAPAPSASVPSQKQIEAGADRSTVENHGHGDDDHRTTAQPAAAEPAAGEPAAAEPADGEPAGEAPANQPKAAGASGNLAETGGDSGTAYVAVGGAAALALGAAALFASVRRKAATGGRHGR
;
A
#
# COMPACT_ATOMS: atom_id res chain seq x y z
N MET A 1 66.79 -26.64 -17.73
CA MET A 1 65.41 -26.75 -18.27
C MET A 1 64.42 -26.22 -17.24
N PRO A 2 63.74 -25.08 -17.44
CA PRO A 2 62.81 -24.49 -16.48
C PRO A 2 61.36 -24.66 -16.94
N GLN A 3 60.66 -25.69 -16.49
CA GLN A 3 59.21 -25.83 -16.72
C GLN A 3 58.57 -26.59 -15.56
N ARG A 4 58.32 -25.95 -14.41
CA ARG A 4 57.40 -26.49 -13.38
C ARG A 4 56.98 -25.48 -12.30
N ARG A 5 56.78 -24.19 -12.65
CA ARG A 5 56.26 -23.17 -11.72
C ARG A 5 55.22 -22.22 -12.34
N ARG A 6 54.35 -22.70 -13.22
CA ARG A 6 53.29 -21.88 -13.85
C ARG A 6 51.88 -22.49 -13.83
N ARG A 7 51.58 -23.41 -12.90
CA ARG A 7 50.24 -24.02 -12.83
C ARG A 7 49.49 -23.85 -11.50
N THR A 8 50.05 -23.11 -10.54
CA THR A 8 49.42 -22.94 -9.22
C THR A 8 48.84 -21.54 -8.97
N ALA A 9 48.90 -20.62 -9.94
CA ALA A 9 48.36 -19.26 -9.78
C ALA A 9 46.98 -19.03 -10.44
N ALA A 10 46.38 -20.05 -11.07
CA ALA A 10 45.12 -19.91 -11.80
C ALA A 10 43.87 -20.37 -11.01
N VAL A 11 44.02 -20.93 -9.80
CA VAL A 11 42.88 -21.47 -9.03
C VAL A 11 42.44 -20.55 -7.88
N THR A 12 43.26 -19.56 -7.48
CA THR A 12 42.93 -18.67 -6.35
C THR A 12 42.15 -17.41 -6.75
N ALA A 13 41.99 -17.11 -8.04
CA ALA A 13 41.22 -15.94 -8.50
C ALA A 13 39.71 -16.21 -8.67
N ALA A 14 39.29 -17.48 -8.76
CA ALA A 14 37.89 -17.85 -8.95
C ALA A 14 37.05 -17.92 -7.66
N LEU A 15 37.69 -17.89 -6.49
CA LEU A 15 37.00 -18.04 -5.19
C LEU A 15 36.81 -16.72 -4.41
N GLY A 16 37.37 -15.61 -4.91
CA GLY A 16 37.32 -14.30 -4.22
C GLY A 16 36.21 -13.35 -4.69
N LEU A 17 35.64 -13.57 -5.87
CA LEU A 17 34.63 -12.68 -6.46
C LEU A 17 33.18 -13.21 -6.33
N GLY A 18 33.01 -14.51 -6.04
CA GLY A 18 31.70 -15.12 -5.81
C GLY A 18 30.92 -14.57 -4.60
N PRO A 19 31.54 -14.27 -3.44
CA PRO A 19 30.79 -13.84 -2.25
C PRO A 19 30.32 -12.38 -2.28
N LEU A 20 30.91 -11.52 -3.13
CA LEU A 20 30.54 -10.09 -3.20
C LEU A 20 29.30 -9.84 -4.08
N ALA A 21 28.97 -10.75 -5.00
CA ALA A 21 27.80 -10.64 -5.86
C ALA A 21 26.48 -11.06 -5.16
N LEU A 22 26.53 -11.62 -3.95
CA LEU A 22 25.33 -12.07 -3.21
C LEU A 22 24.75 -11.03 -2.24
N THR A 23 25.29 -9.80 -2.18
CA THR A 23 24.87 -8.80 -1.17
C THR A 23 23.98 -7.69 -1.69
N THR A 24 23.59 -7.70 -2.98
CA THR A 24 22.65 -6.73 -3.55
C THR A 24 21.26 -7.31 -3.76
N LEU A 25 20.86 -8.32 -2.98
CA LEU A 25 19.44 -8.63 -2.81
C LEU A 25 18.84 -7.50 -1.97
N SER A 26 18.55 -6.36 -2.61
CA SER A 26 17.67 -5.35 -2.06
C SER A 26 16.37 -6.07 -1.72
N ALA A 27 16.12 -6.30 -0.43
CA ALA A 27 14.83 -6.77 0.02
C ALA A 27 13.83 -5.71 -0.43
N ALA A 28 13.11 -5.98 -1.52
CA ALA A 28 11.97 -5.18 -1.91
C ALA A 28 11.08 -5.08 -0.66
N PRO A 29 10.54 -3.89 -0.34
CA PRO A 29 9.66 -3.76 0.81
C PRO A 29 8.56 -4.81 0.67
N ALA A 30 8.53 -5.77 1.60
CA ALA A 30 7.49 -6.78 1.60
C ALA A 30 6.18 -6.04 1.84
N ALA A 31 5.34 -5.97 0.81
CA ALA A 31 4.12 -5.20 0.85
C ALA A 31 3.10 -5.90 1.75
N ALA A 32 2.47 -5.14 2.63
CA ALA A 32 1.29 -5.60 3.37
C ALA A 32 0.05 -5.26 2.56
N HIS A 33 -1.04 -6.00 2.72
CA HIS A 33 -2.25 -5.72 1.92
C HIS A 33 -3.50 -6.14 2.65
N GLY A 34 -4.48 -5.24 2.71
CA GLY A 34 -5.78 -5.52 3.30
C GLY A 34 -6.66 -4.28 3.47
N THR A 35 -7.86 -4.48 3.99
CA THR A 35 -8.85 -3.43 4.30
C THR A 35 -9.83 -3.94 5.35
N MET A 36 -10.68 -3.07 5.92
CA MET A 36 -11.71 -3.52 6.86
C MET A 36 -12.75 -4.41 6.17
N GLY A 37 -12.97 -5.61 6.73
CA GLY A 37 -14.02 -6.53 6.31
C GLY A 37 -15.25 -6.53 7.21
N ASP A 38 -15.11 -6.12 8.48
CA ASP A 38 -16.22 -5.96 9.41
C ASP A 38 -15.91 -4.86 10.45
N PRO A 39 -16.60 -3.70 10.42
CA PRO A 39 -17.58 -3.32 9.40
C PRO A 39 -16.92 -3.13 8.02
N VAL A 40 -17.69 -3.38 6.97
CA VAL A 40 -17.19 -3.43 5.58
C VAL A 40 -16.68 -2.06 5.14
N SER A 41 -15.48 -2.00 4.55
CA SER A 41 -14.94 -0.74 3.99
C SER A 41 -15.58 -0.37 2.66
N ARG A 42 -15.54 0.93 2.29
CA ARG A 42 -16.02 1.44 0.99
C ARG A 42 -15.42 0.68 -0.20
N VAL A 43 -14.10 0.47 -0.19
CA VAL A 43 -13.41 -0.20 -1.29
C VAL A 43 -13.77 -1.69 -1.36
N SER A 44 -13.89 -2.36 -0.21
CA SER A 44 -14.34 -3.75 -0.13
C SER A 44 -15.79 -3.90 -0.63
N GLN A 45 -16.67 -3.00 -0.21
CA GLN A 45 -18.07 -2.95 -0.64
C GLN A 45 -18.18 -2.78 -2.15
N CYS A 46 -17.53 -1.76 -2.72
CA CYS A 46 -17.65 -1.50 -4.15
C CYS A 46 -17.02 -2.60 -5.00
N TYR A 47 -15.96 -3.25 -4.51
CA TYR A 47 -15.44 -4.45 -5.15
C TYR A 47 -16.45 -5.62 -5.08
N ALA A 48 -17.15 -5.79 -3.95
CA ALA A 48 -18.18 -6.82 -3.79
C ALA A 48 -19.37 -6.63 -4.74
N GLU A 49 -19.71 -5.40 -5.08
CA GLU A 49 -20.75 -5.08 -6.07
C GLU A 49 -20.33 -5.35 -7.52
N GLY A 50 -19.02 -5.55 -7.77
CA GLY A 50 -18.45 -5.78 -9.09
C GLY A 50 -17.89 -4.49 -9.70
N PRO A 51 -16.56 -4.40 -9.91
CA PRO A 51 -15.92 -3.16 -10.38
C PRO A 51 -16.47 -2.60 -11.69
N GLU A 52 -16.83 -3.47 -12.64
CA GLU A 52 -17.29 -3.06 -13.97
C GLU A 52 -18.73 -2.55 -14.01
N SER A 53 -19.56 -2.93 -13.04
CA SER A 53 -20.99 -2.64 -13.05
C SER A 53 -21.57 -2.66 -11.63
N PRO A 54 -21.11 -1.76 -10.74
CA PRO A 54 -21.58 -1.72 -9.36
C PRO A 54 -23.07 -1.34 -9.29
N SER A 55 -23.74 -1.74 -8.21
CA SER A 55 -25.19 -1.62 -8.08
C SER A 55 -25.62 -0.33 -7.38
N SER A 56 -24.91 0.07 -6.32
CA SER A 56 -25.20 1.28 -5.55
C SER A 56 -24.72 2.53 -6.27
N ASP A 57 -25.45 3.63 -6.08
CA ASP A 57 -25.12 4.90 -6.74
C ASP A 57 -23.82 5.50 -6.22
N ALA A 58 -23.48 5.26 -4.95
CA ALA A 58 -22.19 5.62 -4.39
C ALA A 58 -21.02 4.88 -5.07
N CYS A 59 -21.11 3.55 -5.25
CA CYS A 59 -20.05 2.79 -5.92
C CYS A 59 -19.95 3.10 -7.42
N LYS A 60 -21.08 3.35 -8.11
CA LYS A 60 -21.06 3.87 -9.49
C LYS A 60 -20.34 5.22 -9.57
N ALA A 61 -20.62 6.13 -8.64
CA ALA A 61 -19.97 7.43 -8.59
C ALA A 61 -18.45 7.30 -8.30
N ALA A 62 -18.07 6.38 -7.40
CA ALA A 62 -16.67 6.09 -7.12
C ALA A 62 -15.92 5.59 -8.37
N VAL A 63 -16.51 4.65 -9.11
CA VAL A 63 -15.96 4.15 -10.38
C VAL A 63 -15.92 5.26 -11.44
N ALA A 64 -16.93 6.12 -11.51
CA ALA A 64 -16.93 7.25 -12.45
C ALA A 64 -15.82 8.27 -12.14
N ALA A 65 -15.46 8.43 -10.87
CA ALA A 65 -14.42 9.37 -10.43
C ALA A 65 -12.99 8.80 -10.51
N GLY A 66 -12.80 7.53 -10.18
CA GLY A 66 -11.47 6.90 -10.04
C GLY A 66 -11.19 5.72 -10.97
N GLY A 67 -12.16 5.31 -11.79
CA GLY A 67 -12.06 4.11 -12.63
C GLY A 67 -12.24 2.81 -11.84
N THR A 68 -12.14 1.68 -12.54
CA THR A 68 -12.37 0.35 -11.95
C THR A 68 -11.12 -0.22 -11.25
N GLN A 69 -9.93 0.24 -11.63
CA GLN A 69 -8.65 -0.31 -11.15
C GLN A 69 -8.50 -0.21 -9.63
N ALA A 70 -8.97 0.89 -9.03
CA ALA A 70 -9.00 1.07 -7.58
C ALA A 70 -9.72 -0.06 -6.83
N LEU A 71 -10.77 -0.62 -7.43
CA LEU A 71 -11.54 -1.69 -6.82
C LEU A 71 -10.84 -3.05 -6.99
N TYR A 72 -10.14 -3.30 -8.10
CA TYR A 72 -9.28 -4.48 -8.21
C TYR A 72 -8.16 -4.47 -7.18
N ASP A 73 -7.67 -3.28 -6.86
CA ASP A 73 -6.62 -3.02 -5.86
C ASP A 73 -7.19 -2.72 -4.47
N TRP A 74 -8.32 -3.36 -4.12
CA TRP A 74 -9.10 -3.09 -2.90
C TRP A 74 -8.31 -3.20 -1.59
N ASN A 75 -7.20 -3.93 -1.60
CA ASN A 75 -6.33 -4.15 -0.46
C ASN A 75 -5.09 -3.23 -0.45
N GLY A 76 -5.04 -2.23 -1.34
CA GLY A 76 -3.89 -1.39 -1.62
C GLY A 76 -3.99 0.07 -1.18
N VAL A 77 -5.01 0.47 -0.42
CA VAL A 77 -5.16 1.85 0.09
C VAL A 77 -4.10 2.13 1.17
N ARG A 78 -2.95 2.66 0.75
CA ARG A 78 -1.74 2.72 1.58
C ARG A 78 -0.86 3.93 1.28
N ILE A 79 0.04 4.21 2.22
CA ILE A 79 1.17 5.12 2.04
C ILE A 79 2.43 4.38 2.48
N GLY A 80 3.37 4.17 1.56
CA GLY A 80 4.60 3.42 1.78
C GLY A 80 5.55 4.05 2.81
N ASP A 81 5.63 5.38 2.85
CA ASP A 81 6.43 6.16 3.81
C ASP A 81 5.51 6.94 4.77
N ALA A 82 4.56 6.25 5.40
CA ALA A 82 3.69 6.90 6.38
C ALA A 82 4.47 7.25 7.66
N ALA A 83 5.19 6.27 8.21
CA ALA A 83 6.00 6.38 9.43
C ALA A 83 5.29 7.13 10.58
N GLY A 84 3.99 6.89 10.76
CA GLY A 84 3.15 7.56 11.76
C GLY A 84 2.71 8.99 11.42
N ARG A 85 3.16 9.58 10.32
CA ARG A 85 2.86 10.96 9.88
C ARG A 85 1.52 11.09 9.15
N HIS A 86 0.51 10.33 9.56
CA HIS A 86 -0.78 10.21 8.84
C HIS A 86 -1.43 11.57 8.54
N ARG A 87 -1.53 12.43 9.56
CA ARG A 87 -2.15 13.77 9.46
C ARG A 87 -1.34 14.78 8.65
N GLU A 88 -0.04 14.55 8.52
CA GLU A 88 0.84 15.40 7.71
C GLU A 88 0.71 15.05 6.23
N LEU A 89 0.56 13.75 5.93
CA LEU A 89 0.57 13.23 4.56
C LEU A 89 -0.82 13.19 3.91
N ILE A 90 -1.88 13.15 4.72
CA ILE A 90 -3.26 13.03 4.27
C ILE A 90 -3.99 14.34 4.61
N PRO A 91 -4.28 15.21 3.63
CA PRO A 91 -5.09 16.39 3.87
C PRO A 91 -6.56 16.02 4.11
N ASP A 92 -7.33 16.97 4.66
CA ASP A 92 -8.77 16.83 4.82
C ASP A 92 -9.47 16.55 3.47
N GLY A 93 -10.53 15.74 3.53
CA GLY A 93 -11.23 15.27 2.34
C GLY A 93 -10.50 14.19 1.56
N LYS A 94 -9.33 13.71 2.01
CA LYS A 94 -8.53 12.65 1.36
C LYS A 94 -8.27 11.43 2.24
N LEU A 95 -9.01 11.31 3.33
CA LEU A 95 -8.79 10.26 4.34
C LEU A 95 -9.04 8.87 3.77
N CYS A 96 -10.11 8.69 2.98
CA CYS A 96 -10.55 7.38 2.49
C CYS A 96 -9.73 6.88 1.30
N SER A 97 -9.10 7.78 0.54
CA SER A 97 -8.12 7.45 -0.49
C SER A 97 -6.68 7.36 0.03
N ALA A 98 -6.43 7.78 1.26
CA ALA A 98 -5.08 8.04 1.79
C ALA A 98 -4.28 9.03 0.91
N ASN A 99 -4.95 10.02 0.33
CA ASN A 99 -4.39 10.98 -0.61
C ASN A 99 -3.78 10.35 -1.88
N ASN A 100 -4.21 9.15 -2.23
CA ASN A 100 -3.80 8.47 -3.45
C ASN A 100 -4.84 8.71 -4.57
N GLU A 101 -4.39 9.26 -5.70
CA GLU A 101 -5.24 9.58 -6.84
C GLU A 101 -6.00 8.37 -7.38
N GLN A 102 -5.40 7.17 -7.37
CA GLN A 102 -6.06 5.93 -7.79
C GLN A 102 -7.35 5.69 -7.00
N PHE A 103 -7.38 6.05 -5.71
CA PHE A 103 -8.50 5.78 -4.81
C PHE A 103 -9.39 7.00 -4.57
N ASN A 104 -9.27 8.07 -5.37
CA ASN A 104 -9.96 9.34 -5.17
C ASN A 104 -11.51 9.22 -5.09
N GLY A 105 -12.10 8.22 -5.74
CA GLY A 105 -13.54 7.96 -5.72
C GLY A 105 -14.06 7.55 -4.34
N LEU A 106 -13.18 7.06 -3.46
CA LEU A 106 -13.53 6.70 -2.08
C LEU A 106 -13.73 7.94 -1.18
N ASP A 107 -13.25 9.11 -1.61
CA ASP A 107 -13.35 10.38 -0.87
C ASP A 107 -14.68 11.11 -1.10
N LEU A 108 -15.52 10.62 -2.03
CA LEU A 108 -16.78 11.30 -2.35
C LEU A 108 -17.66 11.44 -1.11
N ALA A 109 -18.04 12.69 -0.81
CA ALA A 109 -18.96 13.04 0.25
C ALA A 109 -20.39 12.69 -0.17
N ARG A 110 -20.92 11.59 0.37
CA ARG A 110 -22.24 11.08 0.02
C ARG A 110 -22.92 10.45 1.23
N ALA A 111 -24.23 10.66 1.33
CA ALA A 111 -25.07 10.07 2.39
C ALA A 111 -25.59 8.66 2.06
N ASP A 112 -25.34 8.17 0.84
CA ASP A 112 -25.88 6.90 0.31
C ASP A 112 -24.80 5.82 0.10
N TRP A 113 -23.61 5.97 0.72
CA TRP A 113 -22.65 4.89 0.81
C TRP A 113 -23.29 3.66 1.50
N PRO A 114 -23.11 2.44 0.96
CA PRO A 114 -23.59 1.26 1.65
C PRO A 114 -22.95 1.13 3.03
N ALA A 115 -23.77 0.90 4.06
CA ALA A 115 -23.36 0.98 5.45
C ALA A 115 -23.58 -0.34 6.20
N THR A 116 -22.72 -0.60 7.18
CA THR A 116 -22.91 -1.70 8.14
C THR A 116 -23.77 -1.22 9.32
N GLY A 117 -24.86 -1.93 9.63
CA GLY A 117 -25.68 -1.63 10.81
C GLY A 117 -24.94 -1.99 12.10
N VAL A 118 -24.82 -1.05 13.04
CA VAL A 118 -24.09 -1.24 14.31
C VAL A 118 -24.89 -0.77 15.52
N ARG A 119 -24.44 -1.17 16.70
CA ARG A 119 -24.95 -0.72 18.01
C ARG A 119 -23.79 -0.29 18.89
N SER A 120 -24.06 0.65 19.80
CA SER A 120 -23.15 1.01 20.89
C SER A 120 -22.78 -0.22 21.74
N GLY A 121 -21.58 -0.22 22.32
CA GLY A 121 -21.06 -1.31 23.14
C GLY A 121 -19.94 -2.09 22.48
N SER A 122 -19.70 -3.31 22.97
CA SER A 122 -18.61 -4.17 22.49
C SER A 122 -18.79 -4.52 21.01
N TYR A 123 -17.72 -4.34 20.23
CA TYR A 123 -17.69 -4.66 18.82
C TYR A 123 -16.44 -5.49 18.48
N THR A 124 -16.61 -6.48 17.62
CA THR A 124 -15.50 -7.29 17.10
C THR A 124 -15.18 -6.85 15.68
N PHE A 125 -14.02 -6.21 15.51
CA PHE A 125 -13.52 -5.75 14.23
C PHE A 125 -12.81 -6.90 13.51
N LYS A 126 -13.01 -6.98 12.19
CA LYS A 126 -12.27 -7.90 11.32
C LYS A 126 -11.62 -7.11 10.19
N TYR A 127 -10.30 -7.15 10.15
CA TYR A 127 -9.51 -6.58 9.07
C TYR A 127 -9.08 -7.70 8.13
N ARG A 128 -9.54 -7.69 6.87
CA ARG A 128 -9.16 -8.70 5.89
C ARG A 128 -7.73 -8.43 5.44
N VAL A 129 -6.91 -9.48 5.40
CA VAL A 129 -5.50 -9.38 5.05
C VAL A 129 -5.13 -10.46 4.03
N THR A 130 -4.41 -10.08 2.98
CA THR A 130 -3.83 -11.02 2.00
C THR A 130 -2.36 -11.29 2.29
N ALA A 131 -1.63 -10.30 2.81
CA ALA A 131 -0.25 -10.43 3.28
C ALA A 131 -0.13 -9.95 4.74
N PRO A 132 -0.04 -10.85 5.73
CA PRO A 132 0.08 -10.49 7.15
C PRO A 132 1.45 -9.87 7.50
N HIS A 133 1.44 -8.78 8.26
CA HIS A 133 2.63 -8.11 8.81
C HIS A 133 2.41 -7.68 10.26
N LYS A 134 3.48 -7.28 10.95
CA LYS A 134 3.36 -6.72 12.30
C LYS A 134 2.96 -5.25 12.26
N GLY A 135 2.20 -4.81 13.25
CA GLY A 135 1.77 -3.42 13.34
C GLY A 135 0.69 -3.17 14.37
N THR A 136 0.30 -1.90 14.44
CA THR A 136 -0.76 -1.43 15.31
C THR A 136 -1.96 -1.00 14.47
N PHE A 137 -3.12 -1.53 14.81
CA PHE A 137 -4.41 -1.06 14.32
C PHE A 137 -4.94 -0.01 15.28
N THR A 138 -5.40 1.12 14.75
CA THR A 138 -6.17 2.11 15.50
C THR A 138 -7.43 2.44 14.70
N VAL A 139 -8.59 2.36 15.34
CA VAL A 139 -9.88 2.65 14.71
C VAL A 139 -10.49 3.87 15.37
N TYR A 140 -10.78 4.88 14.58
CA TYR A 140 -11.44 6.11 14.99
C TYR A 140 -12.89 6.09 14.50
N LEU A 141 -13.74 6.88 15.15
CA LEU A 141 -15.13 7.09 14.77
C LEU A 141 -15.40 8.58 14.62
N THR A 142 -16.26 8.95 13.68
CA THR A 142 -16.69 10.35 13.58
C THR A 142 -17.44 10.82 14.83
N LYS A 143 -17.26 12.11 15.15
CA LYS A 143 -17.90 12.79 16.28
C LYS A 143 -19.43 12.90 16.06
N PRO A 144 -20.21 13.12 17.15
CA PRO A 144 -21.62 13.46 17.00
C PRO A 144 -21.81 14.71 16.12
N GLY A 145 -22.83 14.70 15.27
CA GLY A 145 -23.09 15.81 14.33
C GLY A 145 -22.34 15.74 13.00
N TYR A 146 -21.58 14.66 12.75
CA TYR A 146 -20.99 14.39 11.43
C TYR A 146 -22.04 14.40 10.31
N ASP A 147 -21.75 15.13 9.24
CA ASP A 147 -22.58 15.19 8.03
C ASP A 147 -21.89 14.40 6.90
N PRO A 148 -22.44 13.25 6.47
CA PRO A 148 -21.85 12.46 5.39
C PRO A 148 -21.90 13.16 4.02
N ALA A 149 -22.64 14.27 3.88
CA ALA A 149 -22.62 15.10 2.68
C ALA A 149 -21.41 16.06 2.62
N GLN A 150 -20.58 16.14 3.68
CA GLN A 150 -19.32 16.87 3.66
C GLN A 150 -18.11 15.93 3.50
N PRO A 151 -17.02 16.36 2.85
CA PRO A 151 -15.79 15.59 2.80
C PRO A 151 -15.25 15.33 4.21
N LEU A 152 -14.91 14.07 4.50
CA LEU A 152 -14.38 13.67 5.80
C LEU A 152 -13.04 14.38 6.08
N ALA A 153 -12.95 15.07 7.20
CA ALA A 153 -11.76 15.76 7.70
C ALA A 153 -11.20 15.06 8.97
N TRP A 154 -9.95 15.33 9.31
CA TRP A 154 -9.35 14.82 10.55
C TRP A 154 -10.08 15.30 11.80
N ASP A 155 -10.58 16.54 11.77
CA ASP A 155 -11.32 17.12 12.88
C ASP A 155 -12.74 16.55 13.04
N ASP A 156 -13.24 15.79 12.06
CA ASP A 156 -14.49 15.03 12.20
C ASP A 156 -14.31 13.78 13.06
N LEU A 157 -13.08 13.27 13.20
CA LEU A 157 -12.77 12.05 13.94
C LEU A 157 -12.51 12.33 15.43
N ASP A 158 -13.00 11.46 16.32
CA ASP A 158 -12.63 11.46 17.73
C ASP A 158 -11.24 10.85 17.93
N LEU A 159 -10.21 11.62 17.55
CA LEU A 159 -8.81 11.17 17.61
C LEU A 159 -8.30 10.93 19.04
N ALA A 160 -8.93 11.55 20.03
CA ALA A 160 -8.57 11.40 21.44
C ALA A 160 -9.07 10.08 22.03
N ASN A 161 -10.16 9.53 21.49
CA ASN A 161 -10.81 8.32 21.99
C ASN A 161 -11.04 7.31 20.84
N PRO A 162 -9.97 6.64 20.36
CA PRO A 162 -10.14 5.58 19.37
C PRO A 162 -11.05 4.47 19.94
N VAL A 163 -11.96 3.94 19.10
CA VAL A 163 -12.91 2.89 19.49
C VAL A 163 -12.24 1.53 19.61
N ALA A 164 -11.07 1.35 18.99
CA ALA A 164 -10.23 0.17 19.14
C ALA A 164 -8.75 0.51 18.95
N THR A 165 -7.89 -0.22 19.66
CA THR A 165 -6.45 -0.28 19.38
C THR A 165 -5.97 -1.70 19.59
N ALA A 166 -5.24 -2.26 18.63
CA ALA A 166 -4.70 -3.62 18.71
C ALA A 166 -3.27 -3.65 18.17
N VAL A 167 -2.34 -4.14 18.98
CA VAL A 167 -0.94 -4.33 18.60
C VAL A 167 -0.73 -5.80 18.25
N ASP A 168 -0.16 -6.06 17.07
CA ASP A 168 0.16 -7.39 16.55
C ASP A 168 -0.96 -8.44 16.79
N PRO A 169 -2.23 -8.15 16.42
CA PRO A 169 -3.27 -9.18 16.50
C PRO A 169 -2.86 -10.39 15.66
N ALA A 170 -3.22 -11.60 16.09
CA ALA A 170 -2.92 -12.79 15.32
C ALA A 170 -3.81 -12.86 14.07
N ALA A 171 -3.21 -13.09 12.90
CA ALA A 171 -3.96 -13.38 11.68
C ALA A 171 -4.47 -14.82 11.71
N ALA A 172 -5.77 -15.01 11.50
CA ALA A 172 -6.39 -16.33 11.37
C ALA A 172 -7.48 -16.28 10.28
N GLY A 173 -7.49 -17.26 9.39
CA GLY A 173 -8.51 -17.37 8.33
C GLY A 173 -8.54 -16.17 7.37
N GLY A 174 -7.41 -15.49 7.15
CA GLY A 174 -7.32 -14.30 6.29
C GLY A 174 -7.78 -13.00 6.96
N PHE A 175 -7.92 -12.98 8.28
CA PHE A 175 -8.31 -11.79 9.04
C PHE A 175 -7.45 -11.57 10.27
N TYR A 176 -7.20 -10.31 10.59
CA TYR A 176 -6.95 -9.89 11.96
C TYR A 176 -8.27 -9.64 12.65
N THR A 177 -8.46 -10.22 13.82
CA THR A 177 -9.67 -10.02 14.63
C THR A 177 -9.29 -9.40 15.96
N PHE A 178 -9.94 -8.29 16.32
CA PHE A 178 -9.71 -7.58 17.57
C PHE A 178 -10.98 -6.92 18.08
N THR A 179 -11.03 -6.62 19.37
CA THR A 179 -12.21 -6.04 20.02
C THR A 179 -12.02 -4.55 20.29
N GLY A 180 -13.13 -3.83 20.35
CA GLY A 180 -13.20 -2.45 20.79
C GLY A 180 -14.58 -2.12 21.32
N THR A 181 -14.83 -0.85 21.60
CA THR A 181 -16.11 -0.37 22.14
C THR A 181 -16.59 0.82 21.32
N LEU A 182 -17.76 0.66 20.69
CA LEU A 182 -18.45 1.76 20.00
C LEU A 182 -19.18 2.61 21.05
N PRO A 183 -18.95 3.94 21.10
CA PRO A 183 -19.65 4.82 22.02
C PRO A 183 -21.10 5.02 21.60
N GLU A 184 -21.89 5.65 22.47
CA GLU A 184 -23.24 6.07 22.10
C GLU A 184 -23.22 7.06 20.93
N ARG A 185 -23.91 6.69 19.85
CA ARG A 185 -24.10 7.44 18.60
C ARG A 185 -25.45 7.07 17.99
N SER A 186 -25.89 7.85 17.01
CA SER A 186 -27.12 7.62 16.26
C SER A 186 -26.94 8.05 14.81
N GLY A 187 -27.55 7.33 13.87
CA GLY A 187 -27.50 7.69 12.45
C GLY A 187 -26.18 7.30 11.79
N ALA A 188 -25.89 7.96 10.67
CA ALA A 188 -24.75 7.64 9.80
C ALA A 188 -23.42 8.16 10.37
N HIS A 189 -22.40 7.31 10.37
CA HIS A 189 -21.05 7.60 10.82
C HIS A 189 -20.02 6.89 9.94
N VAL A 190 -18.75 7.30 10.06
CA VAL A 190 -17.62 6.61 9.43
C VAL A 190 -16.67 6.11 10.50
N LEU A 191 -16.29 4.84 10.41
CA LEU A 191 -15.14 4.29 11.10
C LEU A 191 -13.92 4.39 10.21
N TYR A 192 -12.85 5.00 10.74
CA TYR A 192 -11.59 5.18 10.05
C TYR A 192 -10.51 4.33 10.72
N ALA A 193 -10.08 3.27 10.04
CA ALA A 193 -9.04 2.38 10.52
C ALA A 193 -7.68 2.75 9.90
N VAL A 194 -6.67 2.83 10.75
CA VAL A 194 -5.26 2.94 10.37
C VAL A 194 -4.54 1.68 10.82
N TRP A 195 -3.82 1.03 9.91
CA TRP A 195 -2.87 -0.03 10.24
C TRP A 195 -1.46 0.49 9.96
N GLN A 196 -0.76 0.94 11.01
CA GLN A 196 0.64 1.32 10.92
C GLN A 196 1.50 0.08 11.16
N ARG A 197 2.32 -0.29 10.16
CA ARG A 197 3.27 -1.39 10.33
C ARG A 197 4.38 -1.01 11.30
N SER A 198 4.91 -2.01 12.00
CA SER A 198 6.07 -1.85 12.89
C SER A 198 7.36 -2.42 12.30
N ASP A 199 7.26 -3.13 11.17
CA ASP A 199 8.39 -3.71 10.42
C ASP A 199 8.73 -2.93 9.14
N SER A 200 8.02 -1.83 8.87
CA SER A 200 8.16 -0.92 7.73
C SER A 200 7.51 0.43 8.06
N PRO A 201 7.91 1.55 7.43
CA PRO A 201 7.18 2.81 7.55
C PRO A 201 5.76 2.77 6.94
N GLU A 202 5.42 1.76 6.14
CA GLU A 202 4.15 1.68 5.42
C GLU A 202 2.92 1.62 6.36
N ALA A 203 1.83 2.28 5.96
CA ALA A 203 0.54 2.21 6.64
C ALA A 203 -0.64 2.08 5.66
N PHE A 204 -1.72 1.45 6.14
CA PHE A 204 -2.96 1.22 5.41
C PHE A 204 -4.11 1.96 6.05
N TYR A 205 -5.08 2.35 5.22
CA TYR A 205 -6.19 3.21 5.61
C TYR A 205 -7.50 2.63 5.09
N SER A 206 -8.56 2.70 5.90
CA SER A 206 -9.85 2.12 5.55
C SER A 206 -11.00 2.92 6.15
N CYS A 207 -11.90 3.40 5.29
CA CYS A 207 -13.18 3.98 5.70
C CYS A 207 -14.29 2.94 5.61
N SER A 208 -15.04 2.74 6.69
CA SER A 208 -16.24 1.90 6.75
C SER A 208 -17.44 2.74 7.18
N ASP A 209 -18.44 2.89 6.31
CA ASP A 209 -19.69 3.57 6.65
C ASP A 209 -20.55 2.68 7.56
N VAL A 210 -21.09 3.25 8.62
CA VAL A 210 -21.93 2.55 9.60
C VAL A 210 -23.15 3.35 9.97
N THR A 211 -24.23 2.66 10.34
CA THR A 211 -25.45 3.29 10.84
C THR A 211 -25.78 2.79 12.23
N PHE A 212 -25.73 3.68 13.21
CA PHE A 212 -26.09 3.41 14.60
C PHE A 212 -27.61 3.39 14.76
N GLY A 213 -28.13 2.33 15.38
CA GLY A 213 -29.57 2.11 15.55
C GLY A 213 -30.21 1.28 14.43
N GLY A 214 -29.46 0.97 13.38
CA GLY A 214 -29.87 0.09 12.29
C GLY A 214 -29.64 -1.39 12.61
N GLY A 215 -30.50 -1.98 13.44
CA GLY A 215 -30.70 -3.43 13.41
C GLY A 215 -31.61 -3.80 12.24
N ALA A 216 -31.37 -4.97 11.62
CA ALA A 216 -32.16 -5.54 10.52
C ALA A 216 -33.64 -5.13 10.53
N ALA A 217 -34.14 -4.71 9.37
CA ALA A 217 -35.53 -4.34 9.14
C ALA A 217 -36.52 -5.34 9.76
N ALA A 218 -36.99 -5.03 10.96
CA ALA A 218 -38.18 -5.56 11.63
C ALA A 218 -38.37 -4.77 12.93
N ASP A 219 -38.96 -3.58 12.85
CA ASP A 219 -40.37 -3.38 13.25
C ASP A 219 -40.71 -1.88 13.14
N GLY A 220 -41.98 -1.58 12.85
CA GLY A 220 -42.44 -0.30 12.34
C GLY A 220 -42.21 0.91 13.25
N GLY A 221 -41.70 1.99 12.66
CA GLY A 221 -41.69 3.34 13.23
C GLY A 221 -41.58 4.39 12.14
N THR A 222 -42.66 5.12 11.90
CA THR A 222 -42.71 6.26 10.96
C THR A 222 -41.92 7.44 11.52
N ALA A 223 -40.69 7.61 11.04
CA ALA A 223 -40.04 8.91 10.99
C ALA A 223 -39.76 9.22 9.51
N GLU A 224 -40.13 10.42 9.06
CA GLU A 224 -39.70 10.98 7.77
C GLU A 224 -38.17 11.09 7.78
N SER A 225 -37.51 10.00 7.42
CA SER A 225 -36.07 9.91 7.32
C SER A 225 -35.74 9.58 5.88
N ALA A 226 -34.69 10.22 5.35
CA ALA A 226 -34.11 9.87 4.07
C ALA A 226 -34.03 8.34 3.91
N ALA A 227 -34.24 7.85 2.68
CA ALA A 227 -34.21 6.42 2.38
C ALA A 227 -32.97 5.77 3.03
N PRO A 228 -33.13 4.64 3.75
CA PRO A 228 -32.00 4.03 4.45
C PRO A 228 -30.90 3.68 3.45
N ALA A 229 -29.65 3.97 3.81
CA ALA A 229 -28.49 3.59 3.02
C ALA A 229 -28.51 2.08 2.72
N PRO A 230 -28.04 1.64 1.54
CA PRO A 230 -27.98 0.22 1.20
C PRO A 230 -27.12 -0.54 2.23
N SER A 231 -27.41 -1.81 2.44
CA SER A 231 -26.60 -2.65 3.36
C SER A 231 -25.27 -3.02 2.73
N ALA A 232 -24.18 -2.90 3.49
CA ALA A 232 -22.86 -3.30 3.04
C ALA A 232 -22.67 -4.84 3.03
N SER A 233 -21.81 -5.34 2.14
CA SER A 233 -21.47 -6.72 1.85
C SER A 233 -19.97 -6.84 1.50
N VAL A 234 -19.36 -7.94 1.92
CA VAL A 234 -17.96 -8.27 1.58
C VAL A 234 -17.89 -9.04 0.26
N PRO A 235 -16.79 -8.94 -0.50
CA PRO A 235 -16.59 -9.75 -1.69
C PRO A 235 -16.46 -11.23 -1.29
N SER A 236 -17.07 -12.11 -2.09
CA SER A 236 -16.87 -13.55 -1.95
C SER A 236 -15.44 -13.94 -2.33
N GLN A 237 -14.97 -15.06 -1.78
CA GLN A 237 -13.66 -15.60 -2.13
C GLN A 237 -13.51 -15.85 -3.65
N LYS A 238 -14.58 -16.33 -4.29
CA LYS A 238 -14.62 -16.52 -5.75
C LYS A 238 -14.47 -15.20 -6.52
N GLN A 239 -15.05 -14.11 -6.04
CA GLN A 239 -14.87 -12.79 -6.67
C GLN A 239 -13.43 -12.32 -6.56
N ILE A 240 -12.82 -12.47 -5.38
CA ILE A 240 -11.42 -12.13 -5.13
C ILE A 240 -10.50 -12.92 -6.08
N GLU A 241 -10.72 -14.23 -6.21
CA GLU A 241 -9.95 -15.08 -7.11
C GLU A 241 -10.12 -14.67 -8.58
N ALA A 242 -11.35 -14.36 -9.01
CA ALA A 242 -11.63 -13.93 -10.38
C ALA A 242 -11.05 -12.56 -10.73
N GLY A 243 -10.86 -11.67 -9.75
CA GLY A 243 -10.26 -10.36 -9.96
C GLY A 243 -8.75 -10.30 -9.71
N ALA A 244 -8.12 -11.38 -9.26
CA ALA A 244 -6.71 -11.40 -8.89
C ALA A 244 -5.79 -11.00 -10.06
N ASP A 245 -6.05 -11.52 -11.26
CA ASP A 245 -5.26 -11.22 -12.47
C ASP A 245 -5.41 -9.77 -12.97
N ARG A 246 -6.36 -9.01 -12.41
CA ARG A 246 -6.60 -7.60 -12.74
C ARG A 246 -6.04 -6.64 -11.70
N SER A 247 -5.59 -7.16 -10.56
CA SER A 247 -4.97 -6.34 -9.53
C SER A 247 -3.54 -6.01 -9.94
N THR A 248 -3.14 -4.75 -9.75
CA THR A 248 -1.74 -4.29 -9.83
C THR A 248 -1.02 -4.42 -8.48
N VAL A 249 -1.73 -4.90 -7.46
CA VAL A 249 -1.23 -5.07 -6.10
C VAL A 249 -0.78 -6.52 -5.91
N GLU A 250 0.51 -6.70 -5.63
CA GLU A 250 1.09 -8.03 -5.44
C GLU A 250 0.57 -8.73 -4.18
N ASN A 251 -0.19 -9.80 -4.38
CA ASN A 251 -0.81 -10.57 -3.29
C ASN A 251 0.06 -11.73 -2.79
N HIS A 252 1.09 -12.11 -3.55
CA HIS A 252 1.87 -13.33 -3.33
C HIS A 252 3.37 -13.06 -3.52
N GLY A 253 3.99 -12.30 -2.62
CA GLY A 253 5.39 -11.94 -2.74
C GLY A 253 6.36 -13.13 -2.63
N HIS A 254 6.86 -13.59 -3.77
CA HIS A 254 8.30 -13.67 -3.99
C HIS A 254 8.54 -12.83 -5.25
N GLY A 255 8.96 -11.57 -5.08
CA GLY A 255 9.09 -10.62 -6.19
C GLY A 255 9.71 -11.27 -7.41
N ASP A 256 8.89 -11.48 -8.43
CA ASP A 256 9.37 -11.74 -9.76
C ASP A 256 9.79 -10.39 -10.36
N ASP A 257 10.80 -10.43 -11.21
CA ASP A 257 11.46 -9.26 -11.79
C ASP A 257 10.56 -8.52 -12.83
N ASP A 258 9.28 -8.32 -12.55
CA ASP A 258 8.42 -7.47 -13.39
C ASP A 258 8.59 -5.99 -13.02
N HIS A 259 9.30 -5.28 -13.88
CA HIS A 259 9.55 -3.83 -13.81
C HIS A 259 8.28 -2.97 -13.95
N ARG A 260 7.12 -3.56 -14.28
CA ARG A 260 5.81 -2.87 -14.28
C ARG A 260 5.23 -2.68 -12.88
N THR A 261 5.81 -3.31 -11.85
CA THR A 261 5.26 -3.38 -10.47
C THR A 261 5.66 -2.22 -9.56
N THR A 262 6.17 -1.12 -10.10
CA THR A 262 6.43 0.09 -9.30
C THR A 262 5.17 0.96 -9.23
N ALA A 263 4.90 1.55 -8.07
CA ALA A 263 3.78 2.47 -7.81
C ALA A 263 3.92 3.83 -8.54
N GLN A 264 4.45 3.84 -9.75
CA GLN A 264 4.52 4.99 -10.63
C GLN A 264 3.46 4.81 -11.73
N PRO A 265 2.65 5.83 -12.08
CA PRO A 265 1.69 5.72 -13.17
C PRO A 265 2.41 5.32 -14.46
N ALA A 266 2.06 4.17 -15.04
CA ALA A 266 2.49 3.83 -16.39
C ALA A 266 1.83 4.83 -17.36
N ALA A 267 2.64 5.62 -18.06
CA ALA A 267 2.15 6.44 -19.17
C ALA A 267 1.54 5.50 -20.22
N ALA A 268 0.32 5.81 -20.66
CA ALA A 268 -0.38 5.02 -21.66
C ALA A 268 0.47 4.89 -22.95
N GLU A 269 0.76 3.65 -23.36
CA GLU A 269 1.34 3.41 -24.68
C GLU A 269 0.32 3.77 -25.78
N PRO A 270 0.74 4.45 -26.87
CA PRO A 270 -0.15 4.77 -27.96
C PRO A 270 -0.48 3.49 -28.73
N ALA A 271 -1.78 3.22 -28.91
CA ALA A 271 -2.27 2.12 -29.70
C ALA A 271 -1.74 2.20 -31.14
N ALA A 272 -1.09 1.12 -31.57
CA ALA A 272 -0.70 0.91 -32.96
C ALA A 272 -1.95 0.79 -33.85
N GLY A 273 -2.05 1.66 -34.85
CA GLY A 273 -3.14 1.62 -35.82
C GLY A 273 -3.11 2.81 -36.77
N GLU A 274 -2.16 2.84 -37.70
CA GLU A 274 -2.30 3.62 -38.92
C GLU A 274 -3.34 2.94 -39.84
N PRO A 275 -4.11 3.74 -40.58
CA PRO A 275 -3.91 3.67 -42.02
C PRO A 275 -3.83 5.04 -42.71
N ALA A 276 -2.83 5.14 -43.59
CA ALA A 276 -2.80 5.77 -44.91
C ALA A 276 -3.70 6.99 -45.20
N ALA A 277 -3.02 8.15 -45.27
CA ALA A 277 -3.14 9.26 -46.22
C ALA A 277 -4.41 9.41 -47.08
N ALA A 278 -5.06 10.57 -46.92
CA ALA A 278 -5.73 11.29 -47.99
C ALA A 278 -5.37 12.78 -47.89
N GLU A 279 -4.85 13.35 -48.97
CA GLU A 279 -4.55 14.78 -49.11
C GLU A 279 -5.82 15.66 -49.04
N PRO A 280 -5.65 16.93 -48.66
CA PRO A 280 -6.34 17.98 -49.40
C PRO A 280 -5.38 19.07 -49.87
N ALA A 281 -5.53 19.44 -51.14
CA ALA A 281 -5.05 20.70 -51.70
C ALA A 281 -5.99 21.84 -51.27
N ASP A 282 -5.42 22.95 -50.81
CA ASP A 282 -5.60 24.30 -51.35
C ASP A 282 -5.36 25.40 -50.29
N GLY A 283 -4.45 26.32 -50.62
CA GLY A 283 -4.60 27.76 -50.35
C GLY A 283 -4.24 28.31 -48.96
N GLU A 284 -2.99 28.77 -48.80
CA GLU A 284 -2.66 29.95 -47.97
C GLU A 284 -3.03 31.26 -48.75
N PRO A 285 -3.05 32.48 -48.15
CA PRO A 285 -2.32 32.88 -46.94
C PRO A 285 -3.04 33.84 -45.95
N ALA A 286 -2.33 34.07 -44.83
CA ALA A 286 -2.06 35.37 -44.18
C ALA A 286 -2.55 35.51 -42.72
N GLY A 287 -1.61 35.90 -41.84
CA GLY A 287 -1.93 36.70 -40.64
C GLY A 287 -1.14 36.39 -39.37
N GLU A 288 0.00 37.06 -39.22
CA GLU A 288 0.58 37.59 -37.97
C GLU A 288 0.82 36.68 -36.73
N ALA A 289 2.11 36.50 -36.40
CA ALA A 289 2.60 36.37 -35.03
C ALA A 289 3.11 37.73 -34.52
N PRO A 290 3.10 37.96 -33.19
CA PRO A 290 4.40 37.85 -32.54
C PRO A 290 4.40 37.00 -31.25
N ALA A 291 5.46 36.19 -31.19
CA ALA A 291 6.26 35.76 -30.04
C ALA A 291 5.70 35.93 -28.60
N ASN A 292 5.35 34.79 -28.00
CA ASN A 292 5.64 34.51 -26.59
C ASN A 292 6.14 33.06 -26.48
N GLN A 293 7.47 32.90 -26.49
CA GLN A 293 8.14 31.64 -26.14
C GLN A 293 8.65 31.73 -24.70
N PRO A 294 8.38 30.74 -23.83
CA PRO A 294 9.24 30.49 -22.70
C PRO A 294 10.47 29.69 -23.18
N LYS A 295 11.62 30.35 -23.12
CA LYS A 295 12.95 29.77 -23.28
C LYS A 295 13.27 28.88 -22.07
N ALA A 296 13.58 27.61 -22.31
CA ALA A 296 14.18 26.75 -21.30
C ALA A 296 15.60 27.27 -20.97
N ALA A 297 15.79 27.69 -19.71
CA ALA A 297 17.10 27.88 -19.12
C ALA A 297 17.34 26.70 -18.17
N GLY A 298 18.29 25.85 -18.51
CA GLY A 298 18.75 24.78 -17.63
C GLY A 298 19.58 25.32 -16.46
N ALA A 299 19.55 24.61 -15.34
CA ALA A 299 20.73 24.03 -14.71
C ALA A 299 20.34 23.16 -13.51
N SER A 300 20.96 21.97 -13.48
CA SER A 300 21.18 21.04 -12.36
C SER A 300 19.96 20.61 -11.54
N GLY A 301 19.32 19.53 -11.99
CA GLY A 301 18.55 18.66 -11.12
C GLY A 301 19.49 17.91 -10.16
N ASN A 302 19.24 18.08 -8.87
CA ASN A 302 19.53 17.02 -7.91
C ASN A 302 18.37 16.04 -7.98
N LEU A 303 18.58 14.94 -8.68
CA LEU A 303 17.69 13.78 -8.66
C LEU A 303 18.43 12.63 -7.98
N ALA A 304 17.73 11.98 -7.05
CA ALA A 304 18.19 10.94 -6.12
C ALA A 304 18.95 11.43 -4.88
N GLU A 305 18.25 12.09 -3.95
CA GLU A 305 18.53 11.87 -2.53
C GLU A 305 17.83 10.56 -2.13
N THR A 306 18.53 9.44 -2.24
CA THR A 306 18.13 8.24 -1.53
C THR A 306 18.47 8.44 -0.06
N GLY A 307 17.45 8.34 0.80
CA GLY A 307 17.53 8.62 2.24
C GLY A 307 18.45 7.67 3.02
N GLY A 308 19.75 7.83 2.87
CA GLY A 308 20.74 7.33 3.82
C GLY A 308 21.10 8.43 4.80
N ASP A 309 20.80 8.25 6.09
CA ASP A 309 21.38 9.12 7.10
C ASP A 309 22.90 8.90 7.19
N SER A 310 23.62 9.84 7.81
CA SER A 310 25.07 9.79 7.99
C SER A 310 25.57 8.58 8.80
N GLY A 311 24.69 7.81 9.44
CA GLY A 311 24.97 6.56 10.14
C GLY A 311 25.13 5.35 9.20
N THR A 312 24.53 5.39 8.02
CA THR A 312 24.55 4.28 7.03
C THR A 312 25.96 3.93 6.59
N ALA A 313 26.82 4.95 6.41
CA ALA A 313 28.23 4.76 6.06
C ALA A 313 29.01 4.07 7.20
N TYR A 314 28.71 4.40 8.46
CA TYR A 314 29.40 3.80 9.61
C TYR A 314 28.98 2.35 9.86
N VAL A 315 27.71 2.01 9.63
CA VAL A 315 27.22 0.62 9.70
C VAL A 315 27.83 -0.24 8.59
N ALA A 316 27.92 0.29 7.37
CA ALA A 316 28.56 -0.40 6.25
C ALA A 316 30.06 -0.63 6.49
N VAL A 317 30.78 0.38 6.99
CA VAL A 317 32.21 0.27 7.34
C VAL A 317 32.44 -0.68 8.52
N GLY A 318 31.56 -0.63 9.54
CA GLY A 318 31.61 -1.53 10.69
C GLY A 318 31.41 -3.01 10.32
N GLY A 319 30.44 -3.29 9.44
CA GLY A 319 30.19 -4.64 8.92
C GLY A 319 31.37 -5.19 8.13
N ALA A 320 32.00 -4.37 7.28
CA ALA A 320 33.19 -4.75 6.51
C ALA A 320 34.40 -5.05 7.42
N ALA A 321 34.60 -4.28 8.49
CA ALA A 321 35.69 -4.50 9.44
C ALA A 321 35.50 -5.80 10.24
N ALA A 322 34.28 -6.12 10.67
CA ALA A 322 33.97 -7.35 11.39
C ALA A 322 34.22 -8.60 10.52
N LEU A 323 33.83 -8.55 9.23
CA LEU A 323 34.07 -9.62 8.27
C LEU A 323 35.57 -9.83 7.98
N ALA A 324 36.33 -8.74 7.84
CA ALA A 324 37.77 -8.82 7.63
C ALA A 324 38.50 -9.46 8.82
N LEU A 325 38.11 -9.11 10.05
CA LEU A 325 38.66 -9.69 11.28
C LEU A 325 38.28 -11.17 11.42
N GLY A 326 37.03 -11.53 11.12
CA GLY A 326 36.57 -12.92 11.12
C GLY A 326 37.34 -13.79 10.13
N ALA A 327 37.55 -13.30 8.90
CA ALA A 327 38.34 -13.99 7.88
C ALA A 327 39.80 -14.15 8.30
N ALA A 328 40.44 -13.11 8.84
CA ALA A 328 41.83 -13.17 9.30
C ALA A 328 42.03 -14.19 10.43
N ALA A 329 41.08 -14.27 11.39
CA ALA A 329 41.11 -15.26 12.47
C ALA A 329 40.98 -16.69 11.93
N LEU A 330 40.13 -16.91 10.92
CA LEU A 330 39.96 -18.21 10.27
C LEU A 330 41.23 -18.64 9.52
N PHE A 331 41.86 -17.72 8.77
CA PHE A 331 43.12 -18.03 8.08
C PHE A 331 44.28 -18.31 9.05
N ALA A 332 44.32 -17.60 10.19
CA ALA A 332 45.32 -17.84 11.23
C ALA A 332 45.10 -19.18 11.98
N SER A 333 43.86 -19.65 12.13
CA SER A 333 43.57 -20.94 12.77
C SER A 333 43.94 -22.11 11.85
N VAL A 334 43.65 -22.01 10.56
CA VAL A 334 44.02 -23.01 9.55
C VAL A 334 45.53 -23.12 9.39
N ARG A 335 46.27 -22.00 9.38
CA ARG A 335 47.74 -22.00 9.35
C ARG A 335 48.37 -22.64 10.59
N ARG A 336 47.82 -22.38 11.79
CA ARG A 336 48.33 -22.99 13.03
C ARG A 336 48.14 -24.50 13.05
N LYS A 337 46.98 -24.99 12.59
CA LYS A 337 46.68 -26.43 12.54
C LYS A 337 47.57 -27.19 11.56
N ALA A 338 47.96 -26.56 10.45
CA ALA A 338 48.92 -27.11 9.49
C ALA A 338 50.37 -27.17 10.03
N ALA A 339 50.76 -26.24 10.91
CA ALA A 339 52.09 -26.21 11.51
C ALA A 339 52.26 -27.23 12.66
N THR A 340 51.18 -27.53 13.40
CA THR A 340 51.22 -28.47 14.55
C THR A 340 51.08 -29.94 14.15
N GLY A 341 50.54 -30.24 12.96
CA GLY A 341 50.38 -31.62 12.47
C GLY A 341 51.66 -32.29 11.95
N GLY A 342 52.78 -31.56 11.84
CA GLY A 342 54.02 -32.04 11.23
C GLY A 342 55.06 -32.64 12.18
N ARG A 343 54.76 -32.84 13.48
CA ARG A 343 55.78 -33.20 14.48
C ARG A 343 55.54 -34.49 15.29
N HIS A 344 54.75 -35.44 14.77
CA HIS A 344 54.73 -36.81 15.30
C HIS A 344 55.05 -37.79 14.17
N GLY A 345 56.34 -38.06 14.02
CA GLY A 345 56.89 -38.99 13.05
C GLY A 345 58.36 -39.25 13.35
N ARG A 346 58.61 -39.97 14.45
CA ARG A 346 59.76 -40.86 14.63
C ARG A 346 59.48 -41.82 15.77
#